data_AF-A0ABD0MAF1-F1
#
_entry.id   AF-A0ABD0MAF1-F1
#
_cell.length_a   1.000
_cell.length_b   1.000
_cell.length_c   1.000
_cell.angle_alpha   90.00
_cell.angle_beta   90.00
_cell.angle_gamma   90.00
#
_symmetry.space_group_name_H-M   'P 1'
#
loop_
_entity.id
_entity.type
_entity.pdbx_description
1 polymer ?
#
loop_
_entity_poly.entity_id
_entity_poly.type
_entity_poly.pdbx_seq_one_letter_code
_entity_poly.pdbx_strand_id
1 'polypeptide(L)'
;ELRAVLRAGVLDLIHFTVIFSELRAALRAGVLDLIHFVVVFSELRAVLRAGVLDLIHSVVVFSELRAVLRAGVLDLIHFVVVFSELRAVLRAGVLDLIHFVVVFSELRAVLRAGVLDLIHFVVVFSELRAVLRAGVLDLIHFVVVFSELRAALRAGVLK
;
A
#
# COMPACT_ATOMS: atom_id res chain seq x y z
N GLU A 1 21.86 6.39 -5.37
CA GLU A 1 21.33 5.23 -4.62
C GLU A 1 21.70 5.22 -3.12
N LEU A 2 20.77 5.58 -2.23
CA LEU A 2 20.90 5.32 -0.79
C LEU A 2 20.41 3.89 -0.46
N ARG A 3 21.05 3.21 0.51
CA ARG A 3 20.61 1.89 1.01
C ARG A 3 20.41 1.92 2.52
N ALA A 4 19.26 1.46 2.98
CA ALA A 4 18.93 1.38 4.40
C ALA A 4 18.35 0.01 4.76
N VAL A 5 18.80 -0.56 5.88
CA VAL A 5 18.22 -1.78 6.47
C VAL A 5 17.99 -1.54 7.96
N LEU A 6 16.75 -1.75 8.41
CA LEU A 6 16.39 -1.59 9.82
C LEU A 6 15.64 -2.82 10.35
N ARG A 7 15.95 -3.21 11.58
CA ARG A 7 15.30 -4.29 12.30
C ARG A 7 14.93 -3.81 13.70
N ALA A 8 13.67 -3.93 14.08
CA ALA A 8 13.17 -3.51 15.38
C ALA A 8 12.15 -4.52 15.93
N GLY A 9 11.95 -4.52 17.25
CA GLY A 9 10.82 -5.20 17.87
C GLY A 9 9.55 -4.37 17.70
N VAL A 10 9.62 -3.12 18.16
CA VAL A 10 8.62 -2.07 17.97
C VAL A 10 9.32 -0.88 17.33
N LEU A 11 8.66 -0.22 16.38
CA LEU A 11 9.15 1.01 15.77
C LEU A 11 7.98 1.97 15.56
N ASP A 12 8.07 3.14 16.19
CA ASP A 12 7.06 4.19 16.09
C ASP A 12 7.68 5.39 15.38
N LEU A 13 7.07 5.82 14.28
CA LEU A 13 7.47 7.02 13.54
C LEU A 13 6.24 7.92 13.40
N ILE A 14 6.30 9.10 14.01
CA ILE A 14 5.11 9.94 14.19
C ILE A 14 4.99 11.04 13.14
N HIS A 15 6.12 11.51 12.61
CA HIS A 15 6.18 12.47 11.53
C HIS A 15 7.47 12.25 10.77
N PHE A 16 7.38 11.81 9.54
CA PHE A 16 8.57 11.65 8.71
C PHE A 16 8.27 12.09 7.29
N THR A 17 9.09 13.04 6.84
CA THR A 17 9.12 13.46 5.45
C THR A 17 10.39 12.94 4.83
N VAL A 18 10.26 12.20 3.73
CA VAL A 18 11.41 11.64 3.03
C VAL A 18 11.42 12.14 1.61
N ILE A 19 12.52 12.78 1.25
CA ILE A 19 12.76 13.26 -0.11
C ILE A 19 14.12 12.74 -0.54
N PHE A 20 14.14 11.80 -1.48
CA PHE A 20 15.37 11.37 -2.12
C PHE A 20 15.13 11.10 -3.60
N SER A 21 16.17 11.25 -4.41
CA SER A 21 16.09 10.88 -5.83
C SER A 21 15.95 9.35 -5.99
N GLU A 22 16.72 8.58 -5.22
CA GLU A 22 16.76 7.11 -5.30
C GLU A 22 16.99 6.48 -3.92
N LEU A 23 16.14 5.53 -3.54
CA LEU A 23 16.32 4.74 -2.32
C LEU A 23 16.05 3.25 -2.53
N ARG A 24 16.87 2.43 -1.88
CA ARG A 24 16.53 1.04 -1.57
C ARG A 24 16.45 0.84 -0.07
N ALA A 25 15.30 0.38 0.41
CA ALA A 25 15.04 0.20 1.84
C ALA A 25 14.50 -1.19 2.15
N ALA A 26 14.97 -1.75 3.27
CA ALA A 26 14.39 -2.96 3.86
C ALA A 26 14.11 -2.75 5.36
N LEU A 27 12.85 -2.88 5.76
CA LEU A 27 12.40 -2.72 7.14
C LEU A 27 11.77 -4.00 7.65
N ARG A 28 12.20 -4.44 8.84
CA ARG A 28 11.55 -5.55 9.55
C ARG A 28 11.21 -5.12 10.98
N ALA A 29 9.94 -5.21 11.34
CA ALA A 29 9.47 -4.92 12.68
C ALA A 29 8.55 -6.05 13.20
N GLY A 30 8.39 -6.15 14.52
CA GLY A 30 7.26 -6.88 15.11
C GLY A 30 5.99 -6.05 15.01
N VAL A 31 6.05 -4.84 15.57
CA VAL A 31 5.02 -3.78 15.46
C VAL A 31 5.65 -2.57 14.80
N LEU A 32 4.93 -1.96 13.87
CA LEU A 32 5.36 -0.75 13.18
C LEU A 32 4.21 0.23 13.07
N ASP A 33 4.35 1.37 13.75
CA ASP A 33 3.34 2.41 13.76
C ASP A 33 3.89 3.63 13.02
N LEU A 34 3.23 4.00 11.93
CA LEU A 34 3.59 5.11 11.08
C LEU A 34 2.44 6.11 11.08
N ILE A 35 2.64 7.24 11.78
CA ILE A 35 1.70 8.34 11.82
C ILE A 35 2.28 9.46 10.95
N HIS A 36 1.46 10.13 10.14
CA HIS A 36 1.81 11.26 9.27
C HIS A 36 3.11 11.08 8.47
N PHE A 37 3.00 10.26 7.43
CA PHE A 37 4.12 9.95 6.56
C PHE A 37 3.98 10.64 5.20
N VAL A 38 4.93 11.51 4.87
CA VAL A 38 5.00 12.11 3.53
C VAL A 38 6.24 11.61 2.82
N VAL A 39 6.04 11.04 1.65
CA VAL A 39 7.13 10.46 0.89
C VAL A 39 7.10 10.96 -0.54
N VAL A 40 8.24 11.48 -0.97
CA VAL A 40 8.48 11.91 -2.34
C VAL A 40 9.79 11.31 -2.85
N PHE A 41 9.73 10.43 -3.86
CA PHE A 41 10.95 10.01 -4.55
C PHE A 41 10.75 9.94 -6.06
N SER A 42 11.84 10.15 -6.80
CA SER A 42 11.85 9.78 -8.22
C SER A 42 11.79 8.26 -8.34
N GLU A 43 12.65 7.53 -7.61
CA GLU A 43 12.65 6.07 -7.60
C GLU A 43 12.75 5.48 -6.19
N LEU A 44 11.85 4.55 -5.84
CA LEU A 44 11.94 3.77 -4.61
C LEU A 44 11.81 2.26 -4.86
N ARG A 45 12.68 1.50 -4.18
CA ARG A 45 12.54 0.06 -4.01
C ARG A 45 12.48 -0.28 -2.52
N ALA A 46 11.32 -0.74 -2.06
CA ALA A 46 11.09 -0.99 -0.64
C ALA A 46 10.61 -2.43 -0.37
N VAL A 47 11.11 -3.00 0.72
CA VAL A 47 10.57 -4.22 1.31
C VAL A 47 10.26 -3.97 2.78
N LEU A 48 8.99 -4.13 3.15
CA LEU A 48 8.54 -3.98 4.53
C LEU A 48 7.94 -5.31 5.02
N ARG A 49 8.39 -5.75 6.19
CA ARG A 49 7.82 -6.90 6.90
C ARG A 49 7.47 -6.52 8.33
N ALA A 50 6.21 -6.68 8.71
CA ALA A 50 5.75 -6.44 10.07
C ALA A 50 4.89 -7.62 10.56
N GLY A 51 4.76 -7.78 11.87
CA GLY A 51 3.68 -8.58 12.45
C GLY A 51 2.38 -7.78 12.41
N VAL A 52 2.42 -6.57 12.96
CA VAL A 52 1.37 -5.54 12.93
C VAL A 52 1.95 -4.29 12.27
N LEU A 53 1.21 -3.69 11.36
CA LEU A 53 1.56 -2.43 10.72
C LEU A 53 0.36 -1.51 10.69
N ASP A 54 0.51 -0.37 11.35
CA ASP A 54 -0.51 0.67 11.40
C ASP A 54 0.01 1.91 10.68
N LEU A 55 -0.73 2.39 9.69
CA LEU A 55 -0.39 3.55 8.89
C LEU A 55 -1.55 4.55 8.96
N ILE A 56 -1.31 5.66 9.65
CA ILE A 56 -2.31 6.68 9.93
C ILE A 56 -1.88 7.96 9.23
N HIS A 57 -2.62 8.33 8.19
CA HIS A 57 -2.34 9.45 7.29
C HIS A 57 -1.01 9.30 6.55
N SER A 58 -1.08 8.96 5.28
CA SER A 58 0.11 9.03 4.43
C SER A 58 -0.17 9.67 3.10
N VAL A 59 0.78 10.50 2.66
CA VAL A 59 0.81 11.08 1.33
C VAL A 59 2.06 10.58 0.65
N VAL A 60 1.86 9.90 -0.47
CA VAL A 60 2.92 9.14 -1.11
C VAL A 60 2.95 9.51 -2.58
N VAL A 61 4.04 10.15 -3.01
CA VAL A 61 4.23 10.65 -4.37
C VAL A 61 5.50 10.07 -4.96
N PHE A 62 5.40 9.38 -6.10
CA PHE A 62 6.60 8.96 -6.81
C PHE A 62 6.47 8.96 -8.32
N SER A 63 7.59 9.13 -9.00
CA SER A 63 7.65 8.77 -10.43
C SER A 63 7.58 7.26 -10.59
N GLU A 64 8.46 6.52 -9.90
CA GLU A 64 8.48 5.06 -9.93
C GLU A 64 8.56 4.43 -8.53
N LEU A 65 7.66 3.49 -8.23
CA LEU A 65 7.73 2.68 -7.03
C LEU A 65 7.69 1.18 -7.32
N ARG A 66 8.59 0.45 -6.66
CA ARG A 66 8.52 -1.01 -6.50
C ARG A 66 8.48 -1.37 -5.03
N ALA A 67 7.35 -1.87 -4.57
CA ALA A 67 7.14 -2.18 -3.15
C ALA A 67 6.67 -3.62 -2.91
N VAL A 68 7.18 -4.22 -1.84
CA VAL A 68 6.65 -5.46 -1.27
C VAL A 68 6.36 -5.25 0.20
N LEU A 69 5.10 -5.41 0.58
CA LEU A 69 4.63 -5.32 1.96
C LEU A 69 4.10 -6.67 2.40
N ARG A 70 4.57 -7.14 3.56
CA ARG A 70 4.02 -8.31 4.24
C ARG A 70 3.69 -7.97 5.69
N ALA A 71 2.45 -8.20 6.10
CA ALA A 71 2.01 -8.03 7.47
C ALA A 71 1.16 -9.23 7.93
N GLY A 72 1.08 -9.46 9.24
CA GLY A 72 0.03 -10.29 9.81
C GLY A 72 -1.29 -9.53 9.82
N VAL A 73 -1.25 -8.33 10.42
CA VAL A 73 -2.33 -7.33 10.44
C VAL A 73 -1.82 -6.05 9.79
N LEU A 74 -2.63 -5.45 8.93
CA LEU A 74 -2.32 -4.19 8.27
C LEU A 74 -3.54 -3.27 8.30
N ASP A 75 -3.39 -2.14 8.96
CA ASP A 75 -4.43 -1.12 9.05
C ASP A 75 -3.94 0.15 8.35
N LEU A 76 -4.62 0.55 7.28
CA LEU A 76 -4.34 1.79 6.55
C LEU A 76 -5.52 2.75 6.72
N ILE A 77 -5.25 3.91 7.31
CA ILE A 77 -6.23 4.97 7.54
C ILE A 77 -5.79 6.24 6.82
N HIS A 78 -6.65 6.76 5.94
CA HIS A 78 -6.43 8.00 5.17
C HIS A 78 -5.14 8.00 4.35
N PHE A 79 -5.14 7.23 3.26
CA PHE A 79 -3.96 7.08 2.43
C PHE A 79 -4.20 7.75 1.07
N VAL A 80 -3.36 8.72 0.73
CA VAL A 80 -3.38 9.41 -0.56
C VAL A 80 -2.10 9.11 -1.30
N VAL A 81 -2.27 8.70 -2.54
CA VAL A 81 -1.21 8.07 -3.30
C VAL A 81 -1.25 8.55 -4.73
N VAL A 82 -0.11 9.05 -5.20
CA VAL A 82 0.05 9.55 -6.56
C VAL A 82 1.30 8.94 -7.16
N PHE A 83 1.18 8.23 -8.28
CA PHE A 83 2.35 7.76 -9.01
C PHE A 83 2.23 7.91 -10.52
N SER A 84 3.35 8.08 -11.20
CA SER A 84 3.41 7.79 -12.62
C SER A 84 3.37 6.27 -12.84
N GLU A 85 4.26 5.51 -12.19
CA GLU A 85 4.30 4.05 -12.27
C GLU A 85 4.37 3.39 -10.89
N LEU A 86 3.45 2.45 -10.62
CA LEU A 86 3.49 1.60 -9.43
C LEU A 86 3.54 0.12 -9.77
N ARG A 87 4.47 -0.60 -9.13
CA ARG A 87 4.48 -2.06 -9.00
C ARG A 87 4.47 -2.47 -7.54
N ALA A 88 3.34 -2.99 -7.07
CA ALA A 88 3.15 -3.33 -5.66
C ALA A 88 2.70 -4.78 -5.46
N VAL A 89 3.23 -5.40 -4.40
CA VAL A 89 2.72 -6.66 -3.85
C VAL A 89 2.43 -6.46 -2.37
N LEU A 90 1.17 -6.65 -2.00
CA LEU A 90 0.72 -6.60 -0.61
C LEU A 90 0.22 -7.99 -0.21
N ARG A 91 0.71 -8.47 0.94
CA ARG A 91 0.21 -9.69 1.57
C ARG A 91 -0.09 -9.42 3.04
N ALA A 92 -1.32 -9.71 3.45
CA ALA A 92 -1.76 -9.58 4.82
C ALA A 92 -2.56 -10.80 5.26
N GLY A 93 -2.58 -11.09 6.57
CA GLY A 93 -3.59 -11.99 7.15
C GLY A 93 -4.94 -11.27 7.22
N VAL A 94 -4.93 -10.12 7.87
CA VAL A 94 -6.04 -9.16 7.97
C VAL A 94 -5.61 -7.84 7.35
N LEU A 95 -6.48 -7.24 6.55
CA LEU A 95 -6.22 -5.95 5.90
C LEU A 95 -7.46 -5.07 6.00
N ASP A 96 -7.31 -3.95 6.69
CA ASP A 96 -8.37 -2.96 6.85
C ASP A 96 -7.93 -1.67 6.16
N LEU A 97 -8.69 -1.24 5.15
CA LEU A 97 -8.45 0.02 4.44
C LEU A 97 -9.62 0.98 4.67
N ILE A 98 -9.32 2.14 5.24
CA ILE A 98 -10.29 3.20 5.51
C ILE A 98 -9.85 4.49 4.80
N HIS A 99 -10.69 4.99 3.89
CA HIS A 99 -10.48 6.19 3.09
C HIS A 99 -9.17 6.18 2.30
N PHE A 100 -9.22 5.56 1.12
CA PHE A 100 -8.05 5.38 0.28
C PHE A 100 -8.28 6.07 -1.06
N VAL A 101 -7.40 6.99 -1.43
CA VAL A 101 -7.43 7.70 -2.72
C VAL A 101 -6.14 7.43 -3.46
N VAL A 102 -6.28 6.92 -4.68
CA VAL A 102 -5.14 6.48 -5.49
C VAL A 102 -5.26 7.03 -6.89
N VAL A 103 -4.20 7.70 -7.34
CA VAL A 103 -4.09 8.26 -8.69
C VAL A 103 -2.83 7.70 -9.34
N PHE A 104 -2.98 7.09 -10.50
CA PHE A 104 -1.86 6.50 -11.25
C PHE A 104 -1.92 6.81 -12.74
N SER A 105 -0.76 6.95 -13.40
CA SER A 105 -0.74 6.73 -14.85
C SER A 105 -0.80 5.23 -15.14
N GLU A 106 0.13 4.46 -14.54
CA GLU A 106 0.16 3.00 -14.67
C GLU A 106 0.25 2.28 -13.32
N LEU A 107 -0.63 1.31 -13.11
CA LEU A 107 -0.64 0.48 -11.90
C LEU A 107 -0.55 -1.01 -12.23
N ARG A 108 0.41 -1.69 -11.59
CA ARG A 108 0.45 -3.16 -11.49
C ARG A 108 0.46 -3.60 -10.03
N ALA A 109 -0.66 -4.16 -9.57
CA ALA A 109 -0.85 -4.52 -8.17
C ALA A 109 -1.27 -5.97 -7.98
N VAL A 110 -0.73 -6.60 -6.94
CA VAL A 110 -1.24 -7.86 -6.40
C VAL A 110 -1.53 -7.70 -4.93
N LEU A 111 -2.77 -7.90 -4.54
CA LEU A 111 -3.23 -7.90 -3.17
C LEU A 111 -3.67 -9.32 -2.80
N ARG A 112 -3.13 -9.84 -1.68
CA ARG A 112 -3.61 -11.08 -1.07
C ARG A 112 -3.89 -10.87 0.41
N ALA A 113 -5.11 -11.20 0.82
CA ALA A 113 -5.55 -11.11 2.19
C ALA A 113 -6.30 -12.37 2.62
N GLY A 114 -6.25 -12.71 3.91
CA GLY A 114 -7.18 -13.68 4.50
C GLY A 114 -8.56 -13.04 4.67
N VAL A 115 -8.58 -11.90 5.36
CA VAL A 115 -9.74 -11.01 5.53
C VAL A 115 -9.38 -9.65 4.95
N LEU A 116 -10.32 -9.05 4.20
CA LEU A 116 -10.15 -7.74 3.59
C LEU A 116 -11.40 -6.90 3.79
N ASP A 117 -11.24 -5.80 4.54
CA ASP A 117 -12.31 -4.85 4.78
C ASP A 117 -11.96 -3.51 4.10
N LEU A 118 -12.85 -3.04 3.22
CA LEU A 118 -12.64 -1.85 2.40
C LEU A 118 -13.75 -0.82 2.62
N ILE A 119 -13.38 0.33 3.17
CA ILE A 119 -14.29 1.44 3.47
C ILE A 119 -13.83 2.69 2.72
N HIS A 120 -14.66 3.16 1.78
CA HIS A 120 -14.44 4.35 0.94
C HIS A 120 -13.11 4.34 0.18
N PHE A 121 -13.13 3.71 -0.98
CA PHE A 121 -11.98 3.58 -1.86
C PHE A 121 -12.24 4.29 -3.18
N VAL A 122 -11.34 5.18 -3.60
CA VAL A 122 -11.39 5.88 -4.88
C VAL A 122 -10.09 5.62 -5.63
N VAL A 123 -10.18 5.05 -6.83
CA VAL A 123 -9.02 4.88 -7.72
C VAL A 123 -9.25 5.58 -9.03
N VAL A 124 -8.24 6.30 -9.48
CA VAL A 124 -8.16 6.90 -10.80
C VAL A 124 -6.88 6.39 -11.47
N PHE A 125 -7.00 5.81 -12.67
CA PHE A 125 -5.81 5.40 -13.42
C PHE A 125 -5.97 5.48 -14.93
N SER A 126 -4.89 5.74 -15.65
CA SER A 126 -4.90 5.54 -17.11
C SER A 126 -4.89 4.05 -17.45
N GLU A 127 -3.98 3.27 -16.85
CA GLU A 127 -3.91 1.82 -17.03
C GLU A 127 -3.82 1.07 -15.70
N LEU A 128 -4.66 0.03 -15.52
CA LEU A 128 -4.59 -0.89 -14.39
C LEU A 128 -4.42 -2.35 -14.79
N ARG A 129 -3.48 -3.01 -14.13
CA ARG A 129 -3.40 -4.46 -14.01
C ARG A 129 -3.42 -4.88 -12.54
N ALA A 130 -4.55 -5.40 -12.07
CA ALA A 130 -4.73 -5.77 -10.68
C ALA A 130 -5.14 -7.24 -10.50
N VAL A 131 -4.64 -7.85 -9.42
CA VAL A 131 -5.16 -9.13 -8.91
C VAL A 131 -5.45 -8.98 -7.44
N LEU A 132 -6.71 -9.20 -7.06
CA LEU A 132 -7.16 -9.25 -5.67
C LEU A 132 -7.54 -10.67 -5.32
N ARG A 133 -6.99 -11.18 -4.21
CA ARG A 133 -7.41 -12.46 -3.62
C ARG A 133 -7.68 -12.28 -2.14
N ALA A 134 -8.90 -12.61 -1.73
CA ALA A 134 -9.35 -12.55 -0.35
C ALA A 134 -10.01 -13.87 0.05
N GLY A 135 -9.85 -14.28 1.31
CA GLY A 135 -10.67 -15.35 1.89
C GLY A 135 -12.08 -14.83 2.19
N VAL A 136 -12.15 -13.70 2.89
CA VAL A 136 -13.36 -12.92 3.17
C VAL A 136 -13.15 -11.50 2.66
N LEU A 137 -14.17 -10.92 2.03
CA LEU A 137 -14.14 -9.57 1.48
C LEU A 137 -15.42 -8.81 1.83
N ASP A 138 -15.27 -7.71 2.55
CA ASP A 138 -16.36 -6.79 2.91
C ASP A 138 -16.08 -5.42 2.27
N LEU A 139 -17.06 -4.88 1.52
CA LEU A 139 -16.93 -3.67 0.70
C LEU A 139 -18.08 -2.69 0.96
N ILE A 140 -17.78 -1.49 1.43
CA ILE A 140 -18.83 -0.48 1.73
C ILE A 140 -18.99 0.54 0.60
N HIS A 141 -17.89 1.12 0.12
CA HIS A 141 -17.93 2.12 -0.96
C HIS A 141 -16.66 2.07 -1.80
N PHE A 142 -16.84 1.93 -3.12
CA PHE A 142 -15.75 1.73 -4.08
C PHE A 142 -16.05 2.46 -5.38
N VAL A 143 -15.17 3.37 -5.77
CA VAL A 143 -15.23 4.13 -7.02
C VAL A 143 -13.95 3.90 -7.81
N VAL A 144 -14.09 3.60 -9.10
CA VAL A 144 -12.95 3.41 -10.00
C VAL A 144 -13.20 4.17 -11.29
N VAL A 145 -12.20 4.96 -11.69
CA VAL A 145 -12.18 5.71 -12.95
C VAL A 145 -10.96 5.25 -13.75
N PHE A 146 -11.18 4.85 -15.00
CA PHE A 146 -10.10 4.34 -15.83
C PHE A 146 -10.25 4.50 -17.33
N SER A 147 -9.11 4.57 -18.02
CA SER A 147 -9.04 4.42 -19.48
C SER A 147 -8.91 2.96 -19.88
N GLU A 148 -8.03 2.20 -19.23
CA GLU A 148 -7.82 0.78 -19.49
C GLU A 148 -7.77 -0.07 -18.20
N LEU A 149 -8.50 -1.19 -18.19
CA LEU A 149 -8.60 -2.08 -17.03
C LEU A 149 -8.38 -3.55 -17.39
N ARG A 150 -7.45 -4.19 -16.68
CA ARG A 150 -7.36 -5.65 -16.55
C ARG A 150 -7.29 -6.03 -15.07
N ALA A 151 -8.42 -6.43 -14.51
CA ALA A 151 -8.51 -6.88 -13.12
C ALA A 151 -8.99 -8.32 -12.99
N ALA A 152 -8.55 -8.99 -11.92
CA ALA A 152 -9.10 -10.26 -11.47
C ALA A 152 -9.38 -10.19 -9.97
N LEU A 153 -10.61 -10.51 -9.59
CA LEU A 153 -11.06 -10.60 -8.19
C LEU A 153 -11.37 -12.05 -7.86
N ARG A 154 -10.84 -12.55 -6.74
CA ARG A 154 -11.23 -13.85 -6.16
C ARG A 154 -11.47 -13.68 -4.67
N ALA A 155 -12.71 -13.84 -4.24
CA ALA A 155 -13.09 -13.89 -2.84
C ALA A 155 -13.63 -15.29 -2.50
N GLY A 156 -13.26 -15.84 -1.35
CA GLY A 156 -13.88 -17.07 -0.83
C GLY A 156 -15.29 -16.82 -0.31
N VAL A 157 -15.50 -15.65 0.30
CA VAL A 157 -16.77 -15.16 0.83
C VAL A 157 -16.82 -13.65 0.57
N LEU A 158 -17.99 -13.15 0.17
CA LEU A 158 -18.31 -11.74 -0.04
C LEU A 158 -19.45 -11.36 0.91
N LYS A 159 -19.34 -10.23 1.62
CA LYS A 159 -20.44 -9.67 2.42
C LYS A 159 -20.76 -8.23 2.04
#